data_AF-A0A168S0I1-F1
#
_entry.id   AF-A0A168S0I1-F1
#
_cell.length_a   1.000
_cell.length_b   1.000
_cell.length_c   1.000
_cell.angle_alpha   90.00
_cell.angle_beta   90.00
_cell.angle_gamma   90.00
#
_symmetry.space_group_name_H-M   'P 1'
#
loop_
_entity.id
_entity.type
_entity.pdbx_description
1 polymer ?
#
loop_
_entity_poly.entity_id
_entity_poly.type
_entity_poly.pdbx_seq_one_letter_code
_entity_poly.pdbx_strand_id
1 'polypeptide(L)'
;MKEEAILYPSMEPTHHSSKPIAKVRFVNVPCRDPHLFFFDRYQPNTSLTPIPSLPIVRAFVIALLVGCYTQYEKIVANEYYGYPEEYIPSVSATTGDRYPARAYFQILIAMTSGPRLLLVYLWYIYTTRTIHTSSDRFGMALLAVGLTRTLSCGGWTFITSTDDHDLHDIAMAVYLLCTLPWQLGVLSTSARHLPTLLKWRRILVAAFFGTTPFMIYFFIQHKVHRVPGAYSIYAFFEWSLILYDVGFDAVSMMDFKCLDVVIVDKSPFVYKKEDV
;
A
#
# COMPACT_ATOMS: atom_id res chain seq x y z
N MET A 1 -13.11 67.36 31.48
CA MET A 1 -12.10 66.66 32.33
C MET A 1 -12.55 65.21 32.43
N LYS A 2 -11.88 64.17 31.92
CA LYS A 2 -10.70 64.00 31.08
C LYS A 2 -11.03 62.78 30.19
N GLU A 3 -10.88 62.91 28.88
CA GLU A 3 -10.72 61.76 27.99
C GLU A 3 -9.25 61.33 28.05
N GLU A 4 -8.97 60.09 28.41
CA GLU A 4 -7.64 59.49 28.25
C GLU A 4 -7.63 58.66 26.96
N ALA A 5 -7.10 59.28 25.90
CA ALA A 5 -6.73 58.60 24.67
C ALA A 5 -5.41 57.85 24.89
N ILE A 6 -5.44 56.52 24.82
CA ILE A 6 -4.24 55.67 24.86
C ILE A 6 -3.61 55.67 23.48
N LEU A 7 -2.45 56.32 23.37
CA LEU A 7 -1.60 56.40 22.18
C LEU A 7 -0.79 55.09 22.07
N TYR A 8 -1.03 54.26 21.05
CA TYR A 8 -0.14 53.14 20.73
C TYR A 8 1.07 53.65 19.92
N PRO A 9 2.32 53.32 20.28
CA PRO A 9 3.47 53.67 19.46
C PRO A 9 3.56 52.75 18.24
N SER A 10 3.69 53.38 17.08
CA SER A 10 4.11 52.76 15.81
C SER A 10 5.50 52.13 15.97
N MET A 11 5.59 50.80 15.86
CA MET A 11 6.86 50.10 15.62
C MET A 11 6.79 49.37 14.27
N GLU A 12 7.79 49.65 13.45
CA GLU A 12 8.03 49.12 12.11
C GLU A 12 8.01 47.58 12.04
N PRO A 13 7.55 46.98 10.94
CA PRO A 13 7.70 45.55 10.72
C PRO A 13 9.16 45.25 10.33
N THR A 14 9.89 44.61 11.25
CA THR A 14 11.15 43.96 10.93
C THR A 14 10.91 42.82 9.92
N HIS A 15 11.42 42.98 8.71
CA HIS A 15 11.38 41.99 7.64
C HIS A 15 12.24 40.76 7.99
N HIS A 16 11.74 39.87 8.85
CA HIS A 16 12.24 38.50 8.92
C HIS A 16 11.48 37.64 7.91
N SER A 17 12.11 37.45 6.75
CA SER A 17 11.73 36.46 5.74
C SER A 17 11.85 35.05 6.32
N SER A 18 10.81 34.62 7.04
CA SER A 18 10.61 33.23 7.39
C SER A 18 9.98 32.56 6.17
N LYS A 19 10.75 31.66 5.53
CA LYS A 19 10.24 30.80 4.45
C LYS A 19 8.92 30.17 4.92
N PRO A 20 7.85 30.14 4.09
CA PRO A 20 6.61 29.48 4.48
C PRO A 20 6.87 27.98 4.58
N ILE A 21 7.13 27.51 5.80
CA ILE A 21 7.12 26.08 6.11
C ILE A 21 5.67 25.65 6.02
N ALA A 22 5.38 24.69 5.14
CA ALA A 22 4.06 24.08 5.02
C ALA A 22 3.63 23.56 6.41
N LYS A 23 2.69 24.26 7.05
CA LYS A 23 2.21 23.93 8.40
C LYS A 23 0.98 23.04 8.25
N VAL A 24 1.18 21.72 8.37
CA VAL A 24 0.08 20.76 8.40
C VAL A 24 -0.69 20.94 9.72
N ARG A 25 -1.96 21.34 9.64
CA ARG A 25 -2.84 21.51 10.80
C ARG A 25 -3.80 20.33 10.88
N PHE A 26 -3.67 19.53 11.93
CA PHE A 26 -4.63 18.47 12.23
C PHE A 26 -5.78 19.04 13.05
N VAL A 27 -7.01 18.86 12.59
CA VAL A 27 -8.23 19.23 13.32
C VAL A 27 -9.03 17.95 13.53
N ASN A 28 -9.24 17.55 14.79
CA ASN A 28 -10.13 16.44 15.12
C ASN A 28 -11.57 16.91 14.93
N VAL A 29 -12.16 16.63 13.78
CA VAL A 29 -13.59 16.79 13.53
C VAL A 29 -14.26 15.43 13.80
N PRO A 30 -15.32 15.34 14.63
CA PRO A 30 -16.02 14.08 14.82
C PRO A 30 -16.53 13.56 13.48
N CYS A 31 -16.23 12.29 13.14
CA CYS A 31 -16.73 11.68 11.92
C CYS A 31 -18.26 11.67 12.00
N ARG A 32 -18.92 12.39 11.09
CA ARG A 32 -20.38 12.51 11.06
C ARG A 32 -20.96 11.12 10.80
N ASP A 33 -21.95 10.72 11.60
CA ASP A 33 -22.52 9.37 11.66
C ASP A 33 -22.60 8.65 10.30
N PRO A 34 -21.92 7.50 10.11
CA PRO A 34 -22.01 6.74 8.86
C PRO A 34 -23.40 6.15 8.63
N HIS A 35 -24.25 6.07 9.66
CA HIS A 35 -25.62 5.58 9.55
C HIS A 35 -26.61 6.62 9.01
N LEU A 36 -26.28 7.92 9.06
CA LEU A 36 -27.16 8.98 8.56
C LEU A 36 -26.96 9.31 7.07
N PHE A 37 -25.98 8.69 6.41
CA PHE A 37 -25.62 8.96 5.01
C PHE A 37 -26.09 7.90 4.01
N PHE A 38 -26.83 6.88 4.44
CA PHE A 38 -27.33 5.87 3.51
C PHE A 38 -28.59 6.30 2.73
N PHE A 39 -29.28 7.38 3.15
CA PHE A 39 -30.57 7.72 2.53
C PHE A 39 -30.78 9.15 2.02
N ASP A 40 -29.84 10.10 2.15
CA ASP A 40 -30.14 11.48 1.74
C ASP A 40 -29.04 12.23 0.97
N ARG A 41 -28.32 11.51 0.10
CA ARG A 41 -27.70 12.14 -1.07
C ARG A 41 -27.45 11.14 -2.20
N TYR A 42 -28.53 10.76 -2.87
CA TYR A 42 -28.45 10.40 -4.28
C TYR A 42 -28.12 11.68 -5.07
N GLN A 43 -26.82 12.07 -5.13
CA GLN A 43 -26.36 12.98 -6.17
C GLN A 43 -26.12 12.13 -7.43
N PRO A 44 -26.79 12.40 -8.56
CA PRO A 44 -26.72 11.52 -9.74
C PRO A 44 -25.39 11.59 -10.51
N ASN A 45 -24.37 12.31 -10.04
CA ASN A 45 -23.21 12.69 -10.85
C ASN A 45 -21.88 12.63 -10.07
N THR A 46 -21.58 11.53 -9.39
CA THR A 46 -20.22 11.23 -8.94
C THR A 46 -19.80 9.87 -9.49
N SER A 47 -18.89 9.93 -10.46
CA SER A 47 -18.08 8.83 -10.97
C SER A 47 -17.78 7.81 -9.87
N LEU A 48 -17.97 6.51 -10.14
CA LEU A 48 -17.49 5.41 -9.31
C LEU A 48 -16.12 5.80 -8.74
N THR A 49 -16.03 6.10 -7.45
CA THR A 49 -14.73 6.25 -6.81
C THR A 49 -14.10 4.86 -6.85
N PRO A 50 -13.04 4.64 -7.65
CA PRO A 50 -12.47 3.31 -7.76
C PRO A 50 -11.94 2.94 -6.38
N ILE A 51 -12.33 1.75 -5.91
CA ILE A 51 -11.76 1.17 -4.69
C ILE A 51 -10.22 1.21 -4.87
N PRO A 52 -9.45 1.84 -3.96
CA PRO A 52 -8.03 2.13 -4.19
C PRO A 52 -7.14 0.92 -4.49
N SER A 53 -7.58 -0.30 -4.16
CA SER A 53 -6.87 -1.56 -4.42
C SER A 53 -7.16 -2.21 -5.77
N LEU A 54 -8.21 -1.75 -6.46
CA LEU A 54 -8.62 -2.25 -7.76
C LEU A 54 -7.51 -2.19 -8.83
N PRO A 55 -6.66 -1.15 -8.92
CA PRO A 55 -5.56 -1.12 -9.91
C PRO A 55 -4.48 -2.18 -9.64
N ILE A 56 -4.18 -2.51 -8.39
CA ILE A 56 -3.14 -3.51 -8.05
C ILE A 56 -3.62 -4.92 -8.40
N VAL A 57 -4.85 -5.27 -8.01
CA VAL A 57 -5.43 -6.58 -8.36
C VAL A 57 -5.52 -6.73 -9.89
N ARG A 58 -5.91 -5.66 -10.60
CA ARG A 58 -5.90 -5.64 -12.06
C ARG A 58 -4.50 -5.85 -12.63
N ALA A 59 -3.44 -5.31 -12.01
CA ALA A 59 -2.07 -5.50 -12.45
C ALA A 59 -1.64 -6.97 -12.45
N PHE A 60 -1.91 -7.66 -11.34
CA PHE A 60 -1.61 -9.08 -11.19
C PHE A 60 -2.43 -9.96 -12.16
N VAL A 61 -3.71 -9.67 -12.32
CA VAL A 61 -4.58 -10.40 -13.27
C VAL A 61 -4.16 -10.17 -14.72
N ILE A 62 -3.87 -8.93 -15.10
CA ILE A 62 -3.42 -8.61 -16.47
C ILE A 62 -2.08 -9.30 -16.76
N ALA A 63 -1.13 -9.25 -15.83
CA ALA A 63 0.16 -9.92 -15.98
C ALA A 63 -0.01 -11.44 -16.17
N LEU A 64 -0.86 -12.08 -15.36
CA LEU A 64 -1.15 -13.51 -15.49
C LEU A 64 -1.83 -13.85 -16.83
N LEU A 65 -2.86 -13.10 -17.23
CA LEU A 65 -3.56 -13.35 -18.50
C LEU A 65 -2.66 -13.16 -19.71
N VAL A 66 -1.86 -12.09 -19.74
CA VAL A 66 -0.91 -11.81 -20.83
C VAL A 66 0.22 -12.85 -20.84
N GLY A 67 0.74 -13.23 -19.68
CA GLY A 67 1.76 -14.27 -19.55
C GLY A 67 1.25 -15.61 -20.09
N CYS A 68 0.09 -16.07 -19.61
CA CYS A 68 -0.54 -17.30 -20.08
C CYS A 68 -0.90 -17.25 -21.56
N TYR A 69 -1.37 -16.12 -22.09
CA TYR A 69 -1.73 -16.03 -23.51
C TYR A 69 -0.52 -16.10 -24.43
N THR A 70 0.59 -15.44 -24.06
CA THR A 70 1.75 -15.33 -24.95
C THR A 70 2.69 -16.52 -24.84
N GLN A 71 2.97 -17.01 -23.64
CA GLN A 71 4.15 -17.85 -23.36
C GLN A 71 3.92 -18.89 -22.25
N TYR A 72 2.71 -19.45 -22.15
CA TYR A 72 2.29 -20.38 -21.09
C TYR A 72 3.31 -21.47 -20.75
N GLU A 73 3.69 -22.31 -21.73
CA GLU A 73 4.59 -23.44 -21.49
C GLU A 73 5.94 -23.00 -20.92
N LYS A 74 6.37 -21.79 -21.29
CA LYS A 74 7.67 -21.27 -20.89
C LYS A 74 7.67 -20.58 -19.52
N ILE A 75 6.51 -20.09 -19.05
CA ILE A 75 6.37 -19.49 -17.69
C ILE A 75 5.99 -20.55 -16.64
N VAL A 76 5.45 -21.68 -17.08
CA VAL A 76 5.11 -22.83 -16.24
C VAL A 76 6.31 -23.76 -16.03
N ALA A 77 7.27 -23.75 -16.95
CA ALA A 77 8.50 -24.52 -16.81
C ALA A 77 9.34 -24.05 -15.62
N ASN A 78 9.81 -25.01 -14.83
CA ASN A 78 10.81 -24.80 -13.78
C ASN A 78 12.17 -25.39 -14.22
N GLU A 79 13.15 -25.44 -13.31
CA GLU A 79 14.50 -25.96 -13.59
C GLU A 79 14.55 -27.44 -14.00
N TYR A 80 13.55 -28.24 -13.63
CA TYR A 80 13.54 -29.70 -13.75
C TYR A 80 12.42 -30.24 -14.64
N TYR A 81 11.24 -29.60 -14.62
CA TYR A 81 10.01 -30.07 -15.26
C TYR A 81 9.30 -28.92 -15.99
N GLY A 82 8.53 -29.27 -17.02
CA GLY A 82 7.68 -28.36 -17.77
C GLY A 82 6.24 -28.83 -17.76
N TYR A 83 5.45 -28.28 -18.68
CA TYR A 83 4.14 -28.86 -19.00
C TYR A 83 4.33 -30.26 -19.62
N PRO A 84 3.57 -31.30 -19.22
CA PRO A 84 2.32 -31.27 -18.45
C PRO A 84 2.44 -31.47 -16.93
N GLU A 85 3.63 -31.78 -16.39
CA GLU A 85 3.81 -32.03 -14.96
C GLU A 85 3.57 -30.76 -14.13
N GLU A 86 3.96 -29.61 -14.67
CA GLU A 86 3.67 -28.29 -14.13
C GLU A 86 2.57 -27.59 -14.95
N TYR A 87 1.71 -26.84 -14.27
CA TYR A 87 0.51 -26.21 -14.85
C TYR A 87 0.16 -24.83 -14.25
N ILE A 88 0.73 -24.41 -13.12
CA ILE A 88 0.55 -23.04 -12.60
C ILE A 88 1.91 -22.33 -12.59
N PRO A 89 2.05 -21.19 -13.27
CA PRO A 89 3.30 -20.44 -13.28
C PRO A 89 3.49 -19.67 -11.96
N SER A 90 4.73 -19.62 -11.46
CA SER A 90 5.05 -18.81 -10.28
C SER A 90 4.83 -17.32 -10.53
N VAL A 91 4.71 -16.55 -9.45
CA VAL A 91 4.56 -15.09 -9.58
C VAL A 91 5.79 -14.51 -10.25
N SER A 92 6.99 -14.92 -9.81
CA SER A 92 8.26 -14.43 -10.36
C SER A 92 8.41 -14.76 -11.84
N ALA A 93 8.04 -15.98 -12.27
CA ALA A 93 8.10 -16.36 -13.68
C ALA A 93 7.10 -15.57 -14.54
N THR A 94 5.89 -15.35 -14.01
CA THR A 94 4.84 -14.60 -14.71
C THR A 94 5.17 -13.12 -14.85
N THR A 95 5.83 -12.54 -13.84
CA THR A 95 6.02 -11.09 -13.73
C THR A 95 7.41 -10.62 -14.11
N GLY A 96 8.41 -11.49 -14.06
CA GLY A 96 9.81 -11.13 -14.24
C GLY A 96 10.48 -11.66 -15.50
N ASP A 97 10.05 -12.81 -16.03
CA ASP A 97 10.93 -13.53 -16.97
C ASP A 97 10.93 -12.93 -18.37
N ARG A 98 9.78 -12.48 -18.89
CA ARG A 98 9.66 -12.21 -20.33
C ARG A 98 8.76 -11.02 -20.69
N TYR A 99 9.13 -10.40 -21.81
CA TYR A 99 8.31 -9.43 -22.52
C TYR A 99 7.13 -10.15 -23.24
N PRO A 100 5.91 -9.60 -23.24
CA PRO A 100 5.51 -8.26 -22.76
C PRO A 100 4.98 -8.20 -21.33
N ALA A 101 4.68 -9.34 -20.68
CA ALA A 101 4.06 -9.38 -19.36
C ALA A 101 4.87 -8.61 -18.29
N ARG A 102 6.20 -8.74 -18.31
CA ARG A 102 7.12 -8.00 -17.43
C ARG A 102 6.92 -6.48 -17.50
N ALA A 103 6.85 -5.92 -18.71
CA ALA A 103 6.73 -4.47 -18.90
C ALA A 103 5.40 -3.94 -18.37
N TYR A 104 4.29 -4.62 -18.70
CA TYR A 104 2.98 -4.23 -18.18
C TYR A 104 2.91 -4.32 -16.66
N PHE A 105 3.44 -5.39 -16.07
CA PHE A 105 3.46 -5.56 -14.63
C PHE A 105 4.26 -4.45 -13.93
N GLN A 106 5.48 -4.20 -14.37
CA GLN A 106 6.36 -3.19 -13.76
C GLN A 106 5.77 -1.78 -13.84
N ILE A 107 5.17 -1.39 -14.97
CA ILE A 107 4.50 -0.09 -15.12
C ILE A 107 3.31 0.03 -14.16
N LEU A 108 2.47 -1.00 -14.07
CA LEU A 108 1.30 -0.98 -13.19
C LEU A 108 1.71 -0.93 -11.72
N ILE A 109 2.73 -1.69 -11.30
CA ILE A 109 3.27 -1.63 -9.94
C ILE A 109 3.87 -0.25 -9.65
N ALA A 110 4.65 0.32 -10.58
CA ALA A 110 5.22 1.67 -10.43
C ALA A 110 4.14 2.72 -10.18
N MET A 111 3.03 2.69 -10.94
CA MET A 111 1.91 3.60 -10.73
C MET A 111 1.22 3.44 -9.36
N THR A 112 1.21 2.22 -8.82
CA THR A 112 0.61 1.93 -7.51
C THR A 112 1.54 2.20 -6.32
N SER A 113 2.82 2.48 -6.56
CA SER A 113 3.81 2.76 -5.50
C SER A 113 3.48 4.01 -4.69
N GLY A 114 3.01 5.08 -5.33
CA GLY A 114 2.62 6.33 -4.67
C GLY A 114 1.49 6.13 -3.65
N PRO A 115 0.34 5.54 -4.04
CA PRO A 115 -0.72 5.18 -3.10
C PRO A 115 -0.25 4.31 -1.93
N ARG A 116 0.66 3.36 -2.18
CA ARG A 116 1.19 2.47 -1.13
C ARG A 116 2.07 3.21 -0.12
N LEU A 117 2.96 4.08 -0.59
CA LEU A 117 3.78 4.94 0.28
C LEU A 117 2.91 5.93 1.08
N LEU A 118 1.87 6.49 0.45
CA LEU A 118 0.90 7.34 1.12
C LEU A 118 0.16 6.57 2.22
N LEU A 119 -0.29 5.34 1.97
CA LEU A 119 -0.93 4.49 2.98
C LEU A 119 -0.03 4.31 4.20
N VAL A 120 1.25 3.99 3.99
CA VAL A 120 2.21 3.81 5.09
C VAL A 120 2.37 5.10 5.91
N TYR A 121 2.48 6.24 5.24
CA TYR A 121 2.61 7.54 5.89
C TYR A 121 1.34 7.95 6.66
N LEU A 122 0.17 7.74 6.07
CA LEU A 122 -1.11 8.01 6.73
C LEU A 122 -1.29 7.13 7.97
N TRP A 123 -0.85 5.86 7.91
CA TRP A 123 -0.91 4.96 9.06
C TRP A 123 0.02 5.42 10.20
N TYR A 124 1.19 5.96 9.87
CA TYR A 124 2.09 6.57 10.84
C TYR A 124 1.44 7.78 11.53
N ILE A 125 0.82 8.70 10.77
CA ILE A 125 0.09 9.84 11.34
C ILE A 125 -1.04 9.34 12.24
N TYR A 126 -1.82 8.38 11.76
CA TYR A 126 -2.97 7.84 12.49
C TYR A 126 -2.55 7.24 13.84
N THR A 127 -1.47 6.47 13.84
CA THR A 127 -0.93 5.82 15.06
C THR A 127 -0.39 6.84 16.06
N THR A 128 0.33 7.87 15.60
CA THR A 128 1.01 8.83 16.48
C THR A 128 0.14 10.01 16.91
N ARG A 129 -0.82 10.44 16.09
CA ARG A 129 -1.58 11.68 16.31
C ARG A 129 -3.05 11.47 16.60
N THR A 130 -3.66 10.42 16.08
CA THR A 130 -5.11 10.22 16.21
C THR A 130 -5.44 9.28 17.36
N ILE A 131 -4.78 8.12 17.40
CA ILE A 131 -5.23 7.05 18.28
C ILE A 131 -4.61 7.09 19.68
N HIS A 132 -3.48 7.78 19.91
CA HIS A 132 -2.75 7.88 21.20
C HIS A 132 -2.57 6.56 22.00
N THR A 133 -2.95 5.42 21.42
CA THR A 133 -2.99 4.09 22.06
C THR A 133 -1.62 3.43 21.97
N SER A 134 -0.67 4.02 21.23
CA SER A 134 0.66 3.47 21.00
C SER A 134 1.72 4.54 21.17
N SER A 135 2.89 4.14 21.67
CA SER A 135 4.06 5.03 21.83
C SER A 135 4.52 5.55 20.46
N ASP A 136 5.01 6.80 20.41
CA ASP A 136 5.60 7.40 19.20
C ASP A 136 6.70 6.51 18.59
N ARG A 137 7.45 5.80 19.43
CA ARG A 137 8.46 4.81 19.00
C ARG A 137 7.87 3.66 18.21
N PHE A 138 6.68 3.19 18.60
CA PHE A 138 5.98 2.13 17.89
C PHE A 138 5.49 2.61 16.52
N GLY A 139 4.94 3.83 16.45
CA GLY A 139 4.57 4.45 15.17
C GLY A 139 5.77 4.57 14.21
N MET A 140 6.93 4.99 14.72
CA MET A 140 8.17 5.05 13.93
C MET A 140 8.67 3.69 13.48
N ALA A 141 8.65 2.69 14.36
CA ALA A 141 9.02 1.32 13.98
C ALA A 141 8.11 0.78 12.88
N LEU A 142 6.80 1.02 13.00
CA LEU A 142 5.82 0.59 12.01
C LEU A 142 6.01 1.31 10.66
N LEU A 143 6.33 2.61 10.68
CA LEU A 143 6.71 3.38 9.49
C LEU A 143 7.94 2.76 8.81
N ALA A 144 9.00 2.48 9.58
CA ALA A 144 10.22 1.88 9.04
C ALA A 144 9.94 0.51 8.41
N VAL A 145 9.19 -0.36 9.11
CA VAL A 145 8.77 -1.67 8.59
C VAL A 145 7.93 -1.54 7.31
N GLY A 146 6.97 -0.60 7.27
CA GLY A 146 6.13 -0.35 6.11
C GLY A 146 6.92 0.17 4.89
N LEU A 147 7.91 1.05 5.13
CA LEU A 147 8.82 1.54 4.10
C LEU A 147 9.71 0.40 3.57
N THR A 148 10.34 -0.37 4.45
CA THR A 148 11.15 -1.53 4.05
C THR A 148 10.32 -2.51 3.24
N ARG A 149 9.12 -2.88 3.70
CA ARG A 149 8.18 -3.72 2.95
C ARG A 149 7.89 -3.15 1.57
N THR A 150 7.60 -1.86 1.46
CA THR A 150 7.26 -1.23 0.17
C THR A 150 8.46 -1.20 -0.78
N LEU A 151 9.66 -0.89 -0.28
CA LEU A 151 10.89 -0.88 -1.06
C LEU A 151 11.30 -2.28 -1.50
N SER A 152 11.22 -3.27 -0.61
CA SER A 152 11.47 -4.68 -0.95
C SER A 152 10.49 -5.20 -1.99
N CYS A 153 9.23 -4.75 -1.97
CA CYS A 153 8.27 -5.05 -3.03
C CYS A 153 8.73 -4.54 -4.40
N GLY A 154 9.23 -3.30 -4.46
CA GLY A 154 9.86 -2.76 -5.66
C GLY A 154 11.12 -3.57 -6.04
N GLY A 155 11.92 -3.95 -5.05
CA GLY A 155 13.13 -4.76 -5.22
C GLY A 155 12.86 -6.03 -6.03
N TRP A 156 12.00 -6.93 -5.56
CA TRP A 156 11.73 -8.18 -6.27
C TRP A 156 10.90 -7.99 -7.56
N THR A 157 10.21 -6.85 -7.73
CA THR A 157 9.46 -6.54 -8.95
C THR A 157 10.37 -6.02 -10.09
N PHE A 158 11.35 -5.18 -9.76
CA PHE A 158 12.22 -4.55 -10.77
C PHE A 158 13.50 -5.33 -11.00
N ILE A 159 14.04 -5.97 -9.96
CA ILE A 159 15.13 -6.95 -10.06
C ILE A 159 14.47 -8.31 -10.22
N THR A 160 14.39 -8.77 -11.46
CA THR A 160 13.71 -10.02 -11.79
C THR A 160 14.60 -11.23 -11.51
N SER A 161 13.97 -12.39 -11.30
CA SER A 161 14.65 -13.67 -11.11
C SER A 161 15.61 -14.03 -12.25
N THR A 162 15.37 -13.53 -13.46
CA THR A 162 16.25 -13.71 -14.63
C THR A 162 17.50 -12.83 -14.59
N ASP A 163 17.41 -11.65 -13.96
CA ASP A 163 18.46 -10.65 -14.00
C ASP A 163 19.46 -10.87 -12.86
N ASP A 164 18.96 -11.07 -11.64
CA ASP A 164 19.75 -11.43 -10.45
C ASP A 164 18.87 -12.23 -9.48
N HIS A 165 19.04 -13.56 -9.50
CA HIS A 165 18.24 -14.48 -8.69
C HIS A 165 18.48 -14.31 -7.20
N ASP A 166 19.72 -14.05 -6.77
CA ASP A 166 20.07 -13.93 -5.36
C ASP A 166 19.46 -12.66 -4.75
N LEU A 167 19.59 -11.54 -5.45
CA LEU A 167 19.03 -10.27 -4.99
C LEU A 167 17.50 -10.27 -5.03
N HIS A 168 16.90 -10.93 -6.04
CA HIS A 168 15.46 -11.13 -6.14
C HIS A 168 14.91 -11.91 -4.93
N ASP A 169 15.53 -13.04 -4.59
CA ASP A 169 15.12 -13.89 -3.46
C ASP A 169 15.29 -13.17 -2.12
N ILE A 170 16.39 -12.43 -1.94
CA ILE A 170 16.60 -11.62 -0.73
C ILE A 170 15.49 -10.55 -0.62
N ALA A 171 15.17 -9.85 -1.71
CA ALA A 171 14.12 -8.84 -1.70
C ALA A 171 12.74 -9.45 -1.39
N MET A 172 12.41 -10.62 -1.94
CA MET A 172 11.18 -11.34 -1.65
C MET A 172 11.11 -11.84 -0.20
N ALA A 173 12.21 -12.37 0.34
CA ALA A 173 12.29 -12.81 1.73
C ALA A 173 12.12 -11.63 2.70
N VAL A 174 12.81 -10.51 2.47
CA VAL A 174 12.64 -9.29 3.28
C VAL A 174 11.21 -8.77 3.19
N TYR A 175 10.60 -8.80 2.00
CA TYR A 175 9.19 -8.43 1.82
C TYR A 175 8.24 -9.28 2.66
N LEU A 176 8.38 -10.61 2.62
CA LEU A 176 7.56 -11.54 3.41
C LEU A 176 7.78 -11.34 4.91
N LEU A 177 9.03 -11.21 5.35
CA LEU A 177 9.39 -11.00 6.75
C LEU A 177 8.90 -9.67 7.30
N CYS A 178 8.93 -8.59 6.51
CA CYS A 178 8.41 -7.28 6.91
C CYS A 178 6.87 -7.21 6.84
N THR A 179 6.22 -8.08 6.06
CA THR A 179 4.75 -8.10 5.93
C THR A 179 4.06 -8.51 7.24
N LEU A 180 4.60 -9.48 7.97
CA LEU A 180 4.03 -9.90 9.27
C LEU A 180 4.02 -8.78 10.34
N PRO A 181 5.15 -8.15 10.69
CA PRO A 181 5.16 -7.06 11.68
C PRO A 181 4.33 -5.86 11.22
N TRP A 182 4.27 -5.59 9.91
CA TRP A 182 3.38 -4.56 9.36
C TRP A 182 1.91 -4.89 9.64
N GLN A 183 1.43 -6.06 9.22
CA GLN A 183 0.03 -6.44 9.36
C GLN A 183 -0.40 -6.57 10.82
N LEU A 184 0.46 -7.12 11.69
CA LEU A 184 0.19 -7.19 13.13
C LEU A 184 0.19 -5.80 13.78
N GLY A 185 1.09 -4.91 13.36
CA GLY A 185 1.13 -3.54 13.86
C GLY A 185 -0.08 -2.70 13.43
N VAL A 186 -0.54 -2.88 12.19
CA VAL A 186 -1.80 -2.30 11.71
C VAL A 186 -2.97 -2.87 12.51
N LEU A 187 -3.02 -4.18 12.75
CA LEU A 187 -4.10 -4.82 13.51
C LEU A 187 -4.15 -4.35 14.98
N SER A 188 -3.00 -4.11 15.62
CA SER A 188 -2.94 -3.64 17.02
C SER A 188 -3.33 -2.17 17.17
N THR A 189 -3.08 -1.36 16.15
CA THR A 189 -3.40 0.09 16.11
C THR A 189 -4.73 0.41 15.46
N SER A 190 -5.40 -0.58 14.87
CA SER A 190 -6.70 -0.43 14.23
C SER A 190 -7.78 0.02 15.23
N ALA A 191 -8.66 0.93 14.80
CA ALA A 191 -9.73 1.38 15.67
C ALA A 191 -10.78 0.29 15.93
N ARG A 192 -11.16 0.16 17.21
CA ARG A 192 -12.11 -0.86 17.68
C ARG A 192 -13.57 -0.59 17.30
N HIS A 193 -13.89 0.63 16.84
CA HIS A 193 -15.27 1.02 16.50
C HIS A 193 -15.75 0.48 15.14
N LEU A 194 -14.87 -0.12 14.32
CA LEU A 194 -15.22 -0.75 13.05
C LEU A 194 -15.00 -2.28 13.10
N PRO A 195 -15.93 -3.04 13.72
CA PRO A 195 -15.74 -4.48 13.96
C PRO A 195 -15.64 -5.31 12.68
N THR A 196 -16.31 -4.88 11.61
CA THR A 196 -16.27 -5.57 10.30
C THR A 196 -14.86 -5.50 9.68
N LEU A 197 -14.20 -4.35 9.70
CA LEU A 197 -12.84 -4.19 9.15
C LEU A 197 -11.84 -5.03 9.94
N LEU A 198 -11.96 -5.02 11.27
CA LEU A 198 -11.14 -5.86 12.15
C LEU A 198 -11.30 -7.35 11.87
N LYS A 199 -12.53 -7.82 11.63
CA LYS A 199 -12.80 -9.21 11.27
C LYS A 199 -12.08 -9.58 9.97
N TRP A 200 -12.23 -8.77 8.92
CA TRP A 200 -11.56 -9.02 7.64
C TRP A 200 -10.04 -8.99 7.75
N ARG A 201 -9.46 -8.03 8.49
CA ARG A 201 -8.01 -8.01 8.77
C ARG A 201 -7.54 -9.28 9.44
N ARG A 202 -8.22 -9.74 10.49
CA ARG A 202 -7.86 -10.98 11.19
C ARG A 202 -7.91 -12.20 10.27
N ILE A 203 -8.93 -12.29 9.42
CA ILE A 203 -9.04 -13.37 8.44
C ILE A 203 -7.88 -13.32 7.46
N LEU A 204 -7.55 -12.14 6.91
CA LEU A 204 -6.46 -11.99 5.94
C LEU A 204 -5.09 -12.27 6.55
N VAL A 205 -4.83 -11.82 7.77
CA VAL A 205 -3.59 -12.13 8.50
C VAL A 205 -3.50 -13.61 8.82
N ALA A 206 -4.59 -14.22 9.28
CA ALA A 206 -4.64 -15.65 9.56
C ALA A 206 -4.47 -16.48 8.27
N ALA A 207 -5.04 -16.05 7.15
CA ALA A 207 -4.88 -16.71 5.86
C ALA A 207 -3.44 -16.56 5.34
N PHE A 208 -2.85 -15.36 5.41
CA PHE A 208 -1.46 -15.12 5.03
C PHE A 208 -0.52 -16.01 5.84
N PHE A 209 -0.56 -15.91 7.17
CA PHE A 209 0.30 -16.71 8.04
C PHE A 209 -0.01 -18.22 7.98
N GLY A 210 -1.28 -18.59 7.86
CA GLY A 210 -1.70 -19.98 7.77
C GLY A 210 -1.23 -20.66 6.50
N THR A 211 -1.14 -19.93 5.37
CA THR A 211 -0.71 -20.47 4.08
C THR A 211 0.80 -20.40 3.87
N THR A 212 1.52 -19.50 4.55
CA THR A 212 3.00 -19.38 4.42
C THR A 212 3.75 -20.70 4.70
N PRO A 213 3.47 -21.49 5.76
CA PRO A 213 4.15 -22.77 5.99
C PRO A 213 3.91 -23.79 4.88
N PHE A 214 2.71 -23.83 4.30
CA PHE A 214 2.40 -24.71 3.18
C PHE A 214 3.19 -24.30 1.94
N MET A 215 3.28 -23.00 1.65
CA MET A 215 4.12 -22.48 0.57
C MET A 215 5.58 -22.92 0.76
N ILE A 216 6.16 -22.73 1.95
CA ILE A 216 7.55 -23.12 2.25
C ILE A 216 7.74 -24.63 2.10
N TYR A 217 6.79 -25.44 2.56
CA TYR A 217 6.85 -26.89 2.39
C TYR A 217 6.94 -27.29 0.92
N PHE A 218 6.06 -26.76 0.06
CA PHE A 218 6.07 -27.07 -1.38
C PHE A 218 7.27 -26.47 -2.11
N PHE A 219 7.80 -25.34 -1.64
CA PHE A 219 9.08 -24.80 -2.12
C PHE A 219 10.23 -25.81 -1.92
N ILE A 220 10.31 -26.42 -0.72
CA ILE A 220 11.33 -27.44 -0.43
C ILE A 220 11.09 -28.70 -1.27
N GLN A 221 9.83 -29.13 -1.44
CA GLN A 221 9.51 -30.27 -2.31
C GLN A 221 9.92 -30.05 -3.77
N HIS A 222 9.76 -28.82 -4.26
CA HIS A 222 10.19 -28.44 -5.60
C HIS A 222 11.73 -28.34 -5.72
N LYS A 223 12.39 -27.56 -4.86
CA LYS A 223 13.82 -27.25 -5.00
C LYS A 223 14.74 -28.38 -4.54
N VAL A 224 14.41 -29.05 -3.44
CA VAL A 224 15.26 -30.09 -2.83
C VAL A 224 14.84 -31.49 -3.26
N HIS A 225 13.55 -31.81 -3.13
CA HIS A 225 13.06 -33.15 -3.41
C HIS A 225 12.67 -33.39 -4.88
N ARG A 226 12.61 -32.32 -5.69
CA ARG A 226 12.35 -32.38 -7.14
C ARG A 226 11.10 -33.19 -7.49
N VAL A 227 10.04 -33.02 -6.69
CA VAL A 227 8.76 -33.71 -6.89
C VAL A 227 8.01 -33.04 -8.05
N PRO A 228 7.54 -33.78 -9.07
CA PRO A 228 6.78 -33.22 -10.18
C PRO A 228 5.45 -32.62 -9.69
N GLY A 229 5.10 -31.42 -10.17
CA GLY A 229 3.87 -30.70 -9.80
C GLY A 229 3.96 -29.94 -8.48
N ALA A 230 5.03 -30.10 -7.71
CA ALA A 230 5.22 -29.37 -6.46
C ALA A 230 5.42 -27.86 -6.70
N TYR A 231 6.01 -27.48 -7.84
CA TYR A 231 6.21 -26.07 -8.20
C TYR A 231 4.88 -25.37 -8.49
N SER A 232 3.93 -26.02 -9.15
CA SER A 232 2.60 -25.46 -9.41
C SER A 232 1.79 -25.24 -8.12
N ILE A 233 1.89 -26.17 -7.16
CA ILE A 233 1.24 -26.02 -5.86
C ILE A 233 1.90 -24.88 -5.07
N TYR A 234 3.22 -24.80 -5.10
CA TYR A 234 3.97 -23.68 -4.53
C TYR A 234 3.52 -22.34 -5.13
N ALA A 235 3.47 -22.24 -6.47
CA ALA A 235 3.05 -21.06 -7.20
C ALA A 235 1.62 -20.61 -6.81
N PHE A 236 0.70 -21.56 -6.64
CA PHE A 236 -0.65 -21.25 -6.17
C PHE A 236 -0.66 -20.55 -4.80
N PHE A 237 0.18 -20.99 -3.86
CA PHE A 237 0.30 -20.34 -2.56
C PHE A 237 0.99 -18.97 -2.66
N GLU A 238 2.00 -18.80 -3.51
CA GLU A 238 2.59 -17.47 -3.77
C GLU A 238 1.53 -16.46 -4.23
N TRP A 239 0.75 -16.82 -5.25
CA TRP A 239 -0.33 -15.98 -5.76
C TRP A 239 -1.34 -15.65 -4.66
N SER A 240 -1.70 -16.64 -3.84
CA SER A 240 -2.63 -16.46 -2.72
C SER A 240 -2.09 -15.46 -1.69
N LEU A 241 -0.81 -15.55 -1.30
CA LEU A 241 -0.19 -14.62 -0.35
C LEU A 241 -0.23 -13.17 -0.85
N ILE A 242 0.03 -12.95 -2.14
CA ILE A 242 -0.07 -11.62 -2.75
C ILE A 242 -1.49 -11.10 -2.69
N LEU A 243 -2.49 -11.92 -3.01
CA LEU A 243 -3.89 -11.52 -2.94
C LEU A 243 -4.32 -11.16 -1.51
N TYR A 244 -3.88 -11.94 -0.51
CA TYR A 244 -4.15 -11.62 0.89
C TYR A 244 -3.51 -10.29 1.31
N ASP A 245 -2.29 -10.04 0.87
CA ASP A 245 -1.55 -8.82 1.21
C ASP A 245 -2.16 -7.56 0.55
N VAL A 246 -2.46 -7.63 -0.76
CA VAL A 246 -3.16 -6.55 -1.48
C VAL A 246 -4.56 -6.32 -0.89
N GLY A 247 -5.26 -7.41 -0.53
CA GLY A 247 -6.53 -7.35 0.18
C GLY A 247 -6.42 -6.66 1.55
N PHE A 248 -5.33 -6.90 2.28
CA PHE A 248 -5.09 -6.27 3.59
C PHE A 248 -4.84 -4.76 3.46
N ASP A 249 -4.02 -4.35 2.49
CA ASP A 249 -3.80 -2.94 2.18
C ASP A 249 -5.13 -2.27 1.73
N ALA A 250 -5.97 -2.98 0.96
CA ALA A 250 -7.29 -2.51 0.55
C ALA A 250 -8.23 -2.22 1.73
N VAL A 251 -8.32 -3.16 2.67
CA VAL A 251 -9.11 -2.98 3.90
C VAL A 251 -8.55 -1.82 4.71
N SER A 252 -7.22 -1.65 4.73
CA SER A 252 -6.59 -0.58 5.51
C SER A 252 -6.81 0.82 4.97
N MET A 253 -7.04 0.95 3.67
CA MET A 253 -7.48 2.23 3.10
C MET A 253 -8.87 2.65 3.56
N MET A 254 -9.71 1.71 4.04
CA MET A 254 -11.06 2.04 4.49
C MET A 254 -11.08 2.79 5.82
N ASP A 255 -10.04 2.67 6.66
CA ASP A 255 -9.93 3.44 7.92
C ASP A 255 -9.76 4.94 7.65
N PHE A 256 -9.22 5.31 6.49
CA PHE A 256 -9.01 6.70 6.09
C PHE A 256 -10.23 7.33 5.42
N LYS A 257 -11.39 6.66 5.36
CA LYS A 257 -12.62 7.25 4.80
C LYS A 257 -13.10 8.50 5.55
N CYS A 258 -12.79 8.60 6.84
CA CYS A 258 -13.09 9.78 7.67
C CYS A 258 -11.93 10.80 7.68
N LEU A 259 -10.87 10.60 6.90
CA LEU A 259 -9.69 11.47 6.87
C LEU A 259 -9.78 12.45 5.70
N ASP A 260 -9.89 13.74 6.01
CA ASP A 260 -9.84 14.81 5.02
C ASP A 260 -8.43 15.41 4.92
N VAL A 261 -7.92 15.55 3.68
CA VAL A 261 -6.67 16.25 3.38
C VAL A 261 -7.00 17.60 2.75
N VAL A 262 -6.77 18.69 3.48
CA VAL A 262 -7.01 20.05 3.00
C VAL A 262 -5.69 20.70 2.58
N ILE A 263 -5.60 21.08 1.31
CA ILE A 263 -4.47 21.84 0.76
C ILE A 263 -4.88 23.32 0.75
N VAL A 264 -4.15 24.16 1.48
CA VAL A 264 -4.40 25.60 1.58
C VAL A 264 -3.25 26.36 0.94
N ASP A 265 -3.52 27.09 -0.13
CA ASP A 265 -2.56 28.05 -0.69
C ASP A 265 -2.50 29.29 0.20
N LYS A 266 -1.28 29.72 0.53
CA LYS A 266 -0.99 30.93 1.31
C LYS A 266 -0.24 31.96 0.49
N SER A 267 -0.19 31.80 -0.83
CA SER A 267 0.39 32.80 -1.71
C SER A 267 -0.32 34.15 -1.51
N PRO A 268 0.44 35.26 -1.37
CA PRO A 268 -0.18 36.58 -1.28
C PRO A 268 -0.83 36.90 -2.63
N PHE A 269 -2.11 37.26 -2.62
CA PHE A 269 -2.81 37.75 -3.81
C PHE A 269 -2.15 39.05 -4.28
N VAL A 270 -1.38 38.99 -5.36
CA VAL A 270 -0.87 40.19 -6.03
C VAL A 270 -2.01 40.70 -6.91
N TYR A 271 -2.71 41.75 -6.46
CA TYR A 271 -3.56 42.53 -7.37
C TYR A 271 -2.66 43.16 -8.43
N LYS A 272 -2.78 42.73 -9.69
CA LYS A 272 -2.27 43.51 -10.82
C LYS A 272 -3.20 44.71 -11.00
N LYS A 273 -2.64 45.90 -10.85
CA LYS A 273 -3.33 47.20 -10.95
C LYS A 273 -3.51 47.65 -12.41
N GLU A 274 -3.75 46.71 -13.34
CA GLU A 274 -3.77 47.01 -14.79
C GLU A 274 -5.17 47.00 -15.42
N ASP A 275 -6.24 46.70 -14.66
CA ASP A 275 -7.62 46.65 -15.18
C ASP A 275 -8.59 47.65 -14.47
N VAL A 276 -8.18 48.91 -14.29
CA VAL A 276 -9.09 50.02 -13.92
C VAL A 276 -8.96 51.17 -14.90
#